data_AF-A0AAW0EFK3-F1
#
_entry.id   AF-A0AAW0EFK3-F1
#
_cell.length_a   1.000
_cell.length_b   1.000
_cell.length_c   1.000
_cell.angle_alpha   90.00
_cell.angle_beta   90.00
_cell.angle_gamma   90.00
#
_symmetry.space_group_name_H-M   'P 1'
#
loop_
_entity.id
_entity.type
_entity.pdbx_description
1 polymer ?
#
loop_
_entity_poly.entity_id
_entity_poly.type
_entity_poly.pdbx_seq_one_letter_code
_entity_poly.pdbx_strand_id
1 'polypeptide(L)' 'MALLDFIYNRPNRVLALQKQYQADTRPIYLRPAGAKQTLVVYGALFSVGMLSTLYGIGCLVTGHGKPSSKEE' A
#
# COMPACT_ATOMS: atom_id res chain seq x y z
N MET A 1 3.98 12.00 33.24
CA MET A 1 3.28 12.47 32.03
C MET A 1 4.14 12.41 30.75
N ALA A 2 5.30 11.73 30.72
CA ALA A 2 6.15 11.68 29.51
C ALA A 2 5.54 10.86 28.35
N LEU A 3 4.70 9.87 28.65
CA LEU A 3 4.10 8.95 27.66
C LEU A 3 3.05 9.64 26.75
N LEU A 4 2.42 10.72 27.23
CA LEU A 4 1.36 11.44 26.52
C LEU A 4 1.86 12.75 25.88
N ASP A 5 3.12 13.13 26.12
CA ASP A 5 3.67 14.41 25.70
C ASP A 5 3.71 14.55 24.17
N PHE A 6 3.93 13.45 23.44
CA PHE A 6 3.84 13.41 21.98
C PHE A 6 2.43 13.68 21.44
N ILE A 7 1.39 13.37 22.22
CA ILE A 7 -0.01 13.56 21.84
C ILE A 7 -0.46 14.97 22.21
N TYR A 8 -0.12 15.42 23.42
CA TYR A 8 -0.51 16.75 23.94
C TYR A 8 0.27 17.89 23.28
N ASN A 9 1.55 17.68 22.97
CA ASN A 9 2.45 18.72 22.50
C ASN A 9 2.87 18.47 21.04
N ARG A 10 1.89 18.24 20.15
CA ARG A 10 2.19 18.08 18.72
C ARG A 10 2.65 19.41 18.13
N PRO A 11 3.86 19.47 17.54
CA PRO A 11 4.29 20.66 16.82
C PRO A 11 3.39 20.89 15.60
N ASN A 12 2.87 22.11 15.44
CA ASN A 12 2.17 22.50 14.23
C ASN A 12 3.17 22.65 13.08
N ARG A 13 3.17 21.69 12.15
CA ARG A 13 4.06 21.67 10.97
C ARG A 13 3.37 22.05 9.67
N VAL A 14 2.12 22.54 9.72
CA VAL A 14 1.30 22.78 8.51
C VAL A 14 2.00 23.73 7.53
N LEU A 15 2.49 24.87 8.00
CA LEU A 15 3.17 25.85 7.13
C LEU A 15 4.45 25.30 6.50
N ALA A 16 5.20 24.47 7.23
CA ALA A 16 6.40 23.82 6.71
C ALA A 16 6.06 22.81 5.62
N LEU A 17 5.01 22.00 5.83
CA LEU A 17 4.52 21.04 4.84
C LEU A 17 3.95 21.75 3.61
N GLN A 18 3.21 22.86 3.77
CA GLN A 18 2.71 23.65 2.65
C GLN A 18 3.85 24.15 1.77
N LYS A 19 4.89 24.76 2.36
CA LYS A 19 6.09 25.21 1.64
C LYS A 19 6.76 24.04 0.91
N GLN A 20 6.92 22.89 1.58
CA GLN A 20 7.53 21.70 0.99
C GLN A 20 6.72 21.17 -0.21
N TYR A 21 5.40 21.06 -0.08
CA TYR A 21 4.53 20.54 -1.14
C TYR A 21 4.35 21.52 -2.30
N GLN A 22 4.40 22.83 -2.05
CA GLN A 22 4.27 23.86 -3.07
C GLN A 22 5.59 24.10 -3.82
N ALA A 23 6.74 23.89 -3.17
CA ALA A 23 8.07 24.00 -3.80
C ALA A 23 8.41 22.82 -4.74
N ASP A 24 7.66 21.73 -4.67
CA ASP A 24 7.92 20.51 -5.43
C ASP A 24 6.97 20.38 -6.64
N THR A 25 7.56 20.31 -7.84
CA THR A 25 6.82 20.18 -9.11
C THR A 25 6.41 18.76 -9.44
N ARG A 26 6.90 17.74 -8.70
CA ARG A 26 6.53 16.34 -8.90
C ARG A 26 5.02 16.14 -8.71
N PRO A 27 4.43 15.05 -9.22
CA PRO A 27 3.04 14.71 -8.91
C PRO A 27 2.78 14.60 -7.41
N ILE A 28 1.58 14.97 -6.95
CA ILE A 28 1.23 15.06 -5.51
C ILE A 28 1.59 13.79 -4.74
N TYR A 29 1.37 12.62 -5.31
CA TYR A 29 1.65 11.32 -4.70
C TYR A 29 3.15 11.00 -4.53
N LEU A 30 4.05 11.79 -5.13
CA LEU A 30 5.51 11.64 -5.04
C LEU A 30 6.20 12.73 -4.19
N ARG A 31 5.45 13.76 -3.77
CA ARG A 31 5.98 14.90 -2.99
C ARG A 31 6.37 14.58 -1.54
N PRO A 32 5.63 13.73 -0.80
CA PRO A 32 6.01 13.42 0.58
C PRO A 32 7.39 12.77 0.66
N ALA A 33 8.06 12.99 1.79
CA ALA A 33 9.28 12.24 2.11
C ALA A 33 8.94 10.74 2.18
N GLY A 34 9.77 9.90 1.55
CA GLY A 34 9.56 8.44 1.51
C GLY A 34 8.51 7.95 0.51
N ALA A 35 7.85 8.84 -0.24
CA ALA A 35 6.78 8.46 -1.17
C ALA A 35 7.22 7.40 -2.21
N LYS A 36 8.47 7.46 -2.68
CA LYS A 36 9.02 6.47 -3.61
C LYS A 36 9.00 5.06 -3.01
N GLN A 37 9.49 4.89 -1.78
CA GLN A 37 9.51 3.61 -1.09
C GLN A 37 8.08 3.11 -0.85
N THR A 38 7.18 3.98 -0.41
CA THR A 38 5.76 3.63 -0.21
C THR A 38 5.12 3.12 -1.50
N LEU A 39 5.36 3.79 -2.63
CA LEU A 39 4.80 3.39 -3.92
C LEU A 39 5.39 2.08 -4.45
N VAL A 40 6.69 1.83 -4.21
CA VAL A 40 7.32 0.55 -4.57
C VAL A 40 6.69 -0.59 -3.78
N VAL A 41 6.53 -0.43 -2.46
CA VAL A 41 5.89 -1.44 -1.61
C VAL A 41 4.44 -1.66 -2.03
N TYR A 42 3.69 -0.58 -2.26
CA TYR A 42 2.32 -0.66 -2.76
C TYR A 42 2.25 -1.41 -4.10
N GLY A 43 3.09 -1.05 -5.06
CA GLY A 43 3.12 -1.68 -6.37
C GLY A 43 3.47 -3.17 -6.31
N ALA A 44 4.39 -3.56 -5.44
CA ALA A 44 4.75 -4.96 -5.23
C ALA A 44 3.56 -5.76 -4.66
N LEU A 45 2.94 -5.28 -3.59
CA LEU A 45 1.79 -5.94 -2.97
C LEU A 45 0.61 -6.03 -3.93
N PHE A 46 0.32 -4.94 -4.64
CA PHE A 46 -0.74 -4.91 -5.65
C PHE A 46 -0.50 -5.94 -6.75
N SER A 47 0.71 -5.99 -7.31
CA SER A 47 1.04 -6.90 -8.40
C SER A 47 0.93 -8.36 -7.96
N VAL A 48 1.45 -8.70 -6.78
CA VAL A 48 1.33 -10.05 -6.20
C VAL A 48 -0.15 -10.42 -6.00
N GLY A 49 -0.95 -9.50 -5.45
CA GLY A 49 -2.38 -9.69 -5.26
C GLY A 49 -3.09 -9.98 -6.58
N MET A 50 -2.85 -9.15 -7.61
CA MET A 50 -3.46 -9.31 -8.93
C MET A 50 -3.07 -10.63 -9.62
N LEU A 51 -1.79 -11.02 -9.55
CA LEU A 51 -1.33 -12.30 -10.09
C LEU A 51 -1.99 -13.49 -9.38
N SER A 52 -2.12 -13.41 -8.05
CA SER A 52 -2.82 -14.41 -7.25
C SER A 52 -4.30 -14.51 -7.62
N THR A 53 -4.97 -13.37 -7.82
CA THR A 53 -6.37 -13.35 -8.27
C THR A 53 -6.54 -13.97 -9.65
N LEU A 54 -5.69 -13.62 -10.62
CA LEU A 54 -5.72 -14.20 -11.96
C LEU A 54 -5.47 -15.71 -11.93
N TYR A 55 -4.51 -16.16 -11.12
CA TYR A 55 -4.26 -17.58 -10.89
C TYR A 55 -5.48 -18.29 -10.30
N GLY A 56 -6.10 -17.70 -9.27
CA GLY A 56 -7.31 -18.25 -8.65
C GLY A 56 -8.47 -18.38 -9.63
N ILE A 57 -8.69 -17.38 -10.49
CA ILE A 57 -9.67 -17.45 -11.58
C ILE A 57 -9.33 -18.61 -12.54
N GLY A 58 -8.06 -18.75 -12.91
CA GLY A 58 -7.59 -19.85 -13.76
C GLY A 58 -7.88 -21.24 -13.17
N CYS A 59 -7.63 -21.42 -11.87
CA CYS A 59 -7.94 -22.66 -11.16
C CYS A 59 -9.46 -22.92 -11.10
N LEU A 60 -10.28 -21.89 -10.89
CA LEU A 60 -11.73 -22.01 -10.87
C LEU A 60 -12.29 -22.47 -12.22
N VAL A 61 -11.79 -21.90 -13.32
CA VAL A 61 -12.23 -22.24 -14.68
C VAL A 61 -11.79 -23.66 -15.09
N THR A 62 -10.54 -24.02 -14.79
CA THR A 62 -9.99 -25.32 -15.19
C THR A 62 -10.32 -26.46 -14.23
N GLY A 63 -10.88 -26.15 -13.05
CA GLY A 63 -11.09 -27.13 -11.97
C GLY A 63 -9.81 -27.62 -11.31
N HIS A 64 -8.66 -26.99 -11.61
CA HIS A 64 -7.37 -27.34 -11.04
C HIS A 64 -7.38 -27.17 -9.51
N GLY A 65 -6.95 -28.20 -8.78
CA GLY A 65 -6.92 -28.21 -7.31
C GLY A 65 -8.20 -28.70 -6.62
N LYS A 66 -9.23 -29.13 -7.37
CA LYS A 66 -10.34 -29.89 -6.76
C LYS A 66 -9.84 -31.28 -6.33
N PRO A 67 -10.03 -31.70 -5.06
CA PRO A 67 -9.73 -33.08 -4.68
C PRO A 67 -10.64 -34.01 -5.48
N SER A 68 -10.07 -35.09 -6.02
CA SER A 68 -10.84 -36.19 -6.61
C SER A 68 -11.86 -36.65 -5.57
N SER A 69 -13.12 -36.35 -5.78
CA SER A 69 -14.20 -37.10 -5.14
C SER A 69 -13.91 -38.56 -5.44
N LYS A 70 -13.55 -39.34 -4.42
CA LYS A 70 -13.57 -40.79 -4.56
C LYS A 70 -15.05 -41.12 -4.73
N GLU A 71 -15.43 -41.44 -5.96
CA GLU A 71 -16.71 -42.07 -6.25
C GLU A 71 -16.81 -43.34 -5.39
N GLU A 72 -17.92 -43.46 -4.64
CA GLU A 72 -18.29 -44.62 -3.84
C GLU A 72 -18.45 -45.88 -4.70
#